data_AF-A0A1A8QTY7-F1
#
_entry.id   AF-A0A1A8QTY7-F1
#
_cell.length_a   1.000
_cell.length_b   1.000
_cell.length_c   1.000
_cell.angle_alpha   90.00
_cell.angle_beta   90.00
_cell.angle_gamma   90.00
#
_symmetry.space_group_name_H-M   'P 1'
#
loop_
_entity.id
_entity.type
_entity.pdbx_description
1 polymer ?
#
loop_
_entity_poly.entity_id
_entity_poly.type
_entity_poly.pdbx_seq_one_letter_code
_entity_poly.pdbx_strand_id
1 'polypeptide(L)'
;FYHGHVQDQFDSSVSVGICSGIRGFLRVQQQVYMIEPLGRTDDEDHAVYRWEHLKVGGQLGCGPSSLLYDQNQNHNQDRAPQHAGL
;
A
#
# COMPACT_ATOMS: atom_id res chain seq x y z
N PHE A 1 12.43 2.57 -9.98
CA PHE A 1 11.98 1.29 -9.42
C PHE A 1 13.19 0.46 -9.04
N TYR A 2 13.17 -0.13 -7.86
CA TYR A 2 14.17 -1.06 -7.34
C TYR A 2 13.60 -2.47 -7.41
N HIS A 3 14.45 -3.43 -7.80
CA HIS A 3 14.09 -4.83 -7.93
C HIS A 3 15.03 -5.68 -7.07
N GLY A 4 14.53 -6.75 -6.47
CA GLY A 4 15.35 -7.61 -5.63
C GLY A 4 14.63 -8.85 -5.13
N HIS A 5 15.23 -9.47 -4.12
CA HIS A 5 14.77 -10.68 -3.47
C HIS A 5 14.77 -10.47 -1.96
N VAL A 6 13.88 -11.17 -1.26
CA VAL A 6 13.86 -11.19 0.20
C VAL A 6 14.99 -12.10 0.68
N GLN A 7 15.82 -11.58 1.59
CA GLN A 7 16.92 -12.34 2.16
C GLN A 7 16.41 -13.64 2.79
N ASP A 8 17.14 -14.73 2.57
CA ASP A 8 16.83 -16.07 3.09
C ASP A 8 15.48 -16.68 2.61
N GLN A 9 14.85 -16.09 1.58
CA GLN A 9 13.62 -16.60 0.96
C GLN A 9 13.84 -16.98 -0.50
N PHE A 10 13.87 -18.29 -0.76
CA PHE A 10 13.94 -18.84 -2.11
C PHE A 10 12.67 -18.53 -2.91
N ASP A 11 12.81 -18.32 -4.22
CA ASP A 11 11.71 -17.94 -5.14
C ASP A 11 10.92 -16.71 -4.67
N SER A 12 11.58 -15.79 -3.94
CA SER A 12 11.01 -14.49 -3.61
C SER A 12 11.22 -13.49 -4.75
N SER A 13 10.46 -12.41 -4.79
CA SER A 13 10.74 -11.26 -5.65
C SER A 13 10.18 -9.97 -5.07
N VAL A 14 10.82 -8.85 -5.36
CA VAL A 14 10.41 -7.51 -4.91
C VAL A 14 10.51 -6.54 -6.09
N SER A 15 9.52 -5.67 -6.24
CA SER A 15 9.61 -4.48 -7.09
C SER A 15 8.95 -3.30 -6.38
N VAL A 16 9.70 -2.23 -6.14
CA VAL A 16 9.21 -1.04 -5.41
C VAL A 16 9.68 0.28 -6.05
N GLY A 17 8.84 1.31 -5.96
CA GLY A 17 9.19 2.71 -6.18
C GLY A 17 9.15 3.49 -4.87
N ILE A 18 9.91 4.58 -4.78
CA ILE A 18 10.06 5.38 -3.54
C ILE A 18 9.86 6.89 -3.76
N CYS A 19 9.30 7.30 -4.91
CA CYS A 19 9.26 8.72 -5.29
C CYS A 19 8.32 9.57 -4.40
N SER A 20 7.34 8.95 -3.72
CA SER A 20 6.35 9.62 -2.87
C SER A 20 5.86 8.62 -1.81
N GLY A 21 6.80 8.08 -1.04
CA GLY A 21 6.58 6.89 -0.22
C GLY A 21 6.76 5.58 -1.00
N ILE A 22 6.84 4.47 -0.27
CA ILE A 22 7.10 3.16 -0.83
C ILE A 22 5.82 2.60 -1.46
N ARG A 23 5.92 2.21 -2.74
CA ARG A 23 4.84 1.55 -3.48
C ARG A 23 5.37 0.38 -4.28
N GLY A 24 4.67 -0.76 -4.26
CA GLY A 24 5.03 -1.90 -5.09
C GLY A 24 4.51 -3.22 -4.57
N PHE A 25 5.25 -4.30 -4.86
CA PHE A 25 4.89 -5.64 -4.42
C PHE A 25 6.11 -6.42 -3.92
N LEU A 26 5.82 -7.44 -3.11
CA LEU A 26 6.76 -8.49 -2.73
C LEU A 26 6.06 -9.85 -2.80
N ARG A 27 6.73 -10.84 -3.40
CA ARG A 27 6.32 -12.25 -3.45
C ARG A 27 7.23 -13.04 -2.55
N VAL A 28 6.66 -13.77 -1.59
CA VAL A 28 7.36 -14.67 -0.66
C VAL A 28 6.49 -15.89 -0.44
N GLN A 29 7.06 -17.10 -0.51
CA GLN A 29 6.33 -18.36 -0.26
C GLN A 29 5.02 -18.47 -1.06
N GLN A 30 5.08 -18.13 -2.36
CA GLN A 30 3.93 -18.06 -3.28
C GLN A 30 2.84 -17.04 -2.92
N GLN A 31 3.02 -16.28 -1.85
CA GLN A 31 2.11 -15.23 -1.43
C GLN A 31 2.57 -13.87 -1.97
N VAL A 32 1.65 -13.13 -2.59
CA VAL A 32 1.92 -11.76 -3.06
C VAL A 32 1.36 -10.77 -2.06
N TYR A 33 2.19 -9.82 -1.66
CA TYR A 33 1.83 -8.69 -0.84
C TYR A 33 2.05 -7.40 -1.63
N MET A 34 1.14 -6.45 -1.44
CA MET A 34 1.23 -5.10 -1.98
C MET A 34 1.55 -4.13 -0.85
N ILE A 35 2.29 -3.08 -1.17
CA ILE A 35 2.57 -1.96 -0.27
C ILE A 35 2.18 -0.66 -0.98
N GLU A 36 1.48 0.22 -0.26
CA GLU A 36 1.18 1.57 -0.75
C GLU A 36 1.18 2.61 0.38
N PRO A 37 1.51 3.88 0.08
CA PRO A 37 1.35 4.97 1.04
C PRO A 37 -0.13 5.22 1.32
N LEU A 38 -0.49 5.43 2.59
CA LEU A 38 -1.79 5.95 3.01
C LEU A 38 -1.87 7.48 2.91
N GLY A 39 -0.71 8.10 2.77
CA GLY A 39 -0.50 9.52 2.72
C GLY A 39 -0.06 10.07 1.35
N ARG A 40 0.23 11.37 1.34
CA ARG A 40 0.82 12.10 0.22
C ARG A 40 2.32 12.33 0.39
N THR A 41 2.84 12.22 1.61
CA THR A 41 4.28 12.35 1.87
C THR A 41 4.91 10.97 2.09
N ASP A 42 6.23 10.92 2.04
CA ASP A 42 7.04 9.73 2.28
C ASP A 42 7.12 9.33 3.77
N ASP A 43 6.86 10.27 4.68
CA ASP A 43 6.85 10.07 6.13
C ASP A 43 5.51 9.53 6.69
N GLU A 44 4.48 9.40 5.86
CA GLU A 44 3.17 8.88 6.27
C GLU A 44 3.14 7.34 6.25
N ASP A 45 2.17 6.76 6.97
CA ASP A 45 2.02 5.31 7.11
C ASP A 45 1.81 4.58 5.77
N HIS A 46 2.20 3.31 5.72
CA HIS A 46 1.98 2.42 4.58
C HIS A 46 0.98 1.31 4.93
N ALA A 47 0.09 1.02 3.99
CA ALA A 47 -0.72 -0.20 4.05
C ALA A 47 0.04 -1.36 3.43
N VAL A 48 -0.02 -2.53 4.07
CA VAL A 48 0.47 -3.79 3.53
C VAL A 48 -0.65 -4.82 3.55
N TYR A 49 -0.93 -5.42 2.41
CA TYR A 49 -2.02 -6.39 2.28
C TYR A 49 -1.68 -7.47 1.26
N ARG A 50 -2.34 -8.62 1.42
CA ARG A 50 -2.19 -9.74 0.51
C ARG A 50 -3.06 -9.53 -0.74
N TRP A 51 -2.54 -9.91 -1.89
CA TRP A 51 -3.20 -9.71 -3.18
C TRP A 51 -4.58 -10.39 -3.26
N GLU A 52 -4.76 -11.57 -2.68
CA GLU A 52 -6.03 -12.30 -2.67
C GLU A 52 -7.14 -11.63 -1.86
N HIS A 53 -6.81 -10.66 -1.00
CA HIS A 53 -7.80 -9.87 -0.28
C HIS A 53 -8.27 -8.64 -1.08
N LEU A 54 -7.63 -8.34 -2.22
CA LEU A 54 -8.07 -7.27 -3.08
C LEU A 54 -9.35 -7.69 -3.81
N LYS A 55 -10.43 -6.95 -3.54
CA LYS A 55 -11.60 -6.97 -4.41
C LYS A 55 -11.19 -6.27 -5.71
N VAL A 56 -10.81 -7.04 -6.73
CA VAL A 56 -10.56 -6.51 -8.09
C VAL A 56 -11.90 -6.05 -8.68
N GLY A 57 -12.31 -4.84 -8.33
CA GLY A 57 -13.46 -4.17 -8.90
C GLY A 57 -13.09 -3.57 -10.26
N GLY A 58 -13.35 -4.31 -11.34
CA GLY A 58 -13.42 -3.77 -12.70
C GLY A 58 -12.09 -3.44 -13.38
N GLN A 59 -11.82 -4.13 -14.48
CA GLN A 59 -10.77 -3.89 -15.48
C GLN A 59 -9.31 -3.87 -14.99
N LEU A 60 -8.60 -4.94 -15.37
CA LEU A 60 -7.16 -4.98 -15.60
C LEU A 60 -6.77 -4.00 -16.73
N GLY A 61 -6.91 -2.70 -16.48
CA GLY A 61 -6.54 -1.63 -17.41
C GLY A 61 -5.33 -0.88 -16.89
N CYS A 62 -4.31 -0.73 -17.73
CA CYS A 62 -3.18 0.16 -17.49
C CYS A 62 -3.67 1.60 -17.28
N GLY A 63 -3.77 2.01 -16.02
CA GLY A 63 -4.23 3.32 -15.55
C GLY A 63 -4.18 3.32 -14.02
N PRO A 64 -4.14 4.49 -13.34
CA PRO A 64 -3.90 4.55 -11.90
C PRO A 64 -5.00 3.77 -11.18
N SER A 65 -4.65 2.57 -10.74
CA SER A 65 -5.54 1.65 -10.07
C SER A 65 -5.70 2.19 -8.66
N SER A 66 -6.73 2.99 -8.43
CA SER A 66 -7.25 3.13 -7.06
C SER A 66 -7.79 1.76 -6.68
N LEU A 67 -6.94 0.95 -6.05
CA LEU A 67 -7.35 -0.25 -5.37
C LEU A 67 -8.31 0.21 -4.27
N LEU A 68 -9.62 0.11 -4.53
CA LEU A 68 -10.63 0.53 -3.57
C LEU A 68 -10.65 -0.52 -2.45
N TYR A 69 -9.94 -0.22 -1.36
CA TYR A 69 -10.09 -0.90 -0.10
C TYR A 69 -11.52 -0.67 0.44
N ASP A 70 -12.14 -1.72 0.98
CA ASP A 70 -13.47 -1.68 1.56
C ASP A 70 -13.43 -0.93 2.90
N GLN A 71 -13.50 0.40 2.84
CA GLN A 71 -13.59 1.25 4.02
C GLN A 71 -15.05 1.36 4.47
N ASN A 72 -15.50 0.43 5.31
CA ASN A 72 -16.78 0.53 6.01
C ASN A 72 -16.75 -0.35 7.29
N GLN A 73 -17.07 0.08 8.52
CA GLN A 73 -17.43 1.38 9.10
C GLN A 73 -17.14 1.38 10.62
N ASN A 74 -16.84 2.55 11.18
CA ASN A 74 -17.55 2.99 12.38
C ASN A 74 -17.45 4.51 12.54
N HIS A 75 -18.60 5.17 12.48
CA HIS A 75 -18.77 6.54 12.94
C HIS A 75 -18.53 6.59 14.44
N ASN A 76 -17.53 7.35 14.89
CA ASN A 76 -17.81 8.29 15.96
C ASN A 76 -16.88 9.50 15.90
N GLN A 77 -17.52 10.65 15.95
CA GLN A 77 -16.96 11.97 15.79
C GLN A 77 -16.23 12.37 17.08
N ASP A 78 -14.92 12.58 17.05
CA ASP A 78 -14.22 13.32 18.12
C ASP A 78 -13.06 14.17 17.57
N ARG A 79 -13.41 15.44 17.32
CA ARG A 79 -12.65 16.69 17.52
C ARG A 79 -11.12 16.67 17.32
N ALA A 80 -10.68 17.22 16.18
CA ALA A 80 -9.29 17.66 16.01
C ALA A 80 -8.96 18.83 16.97
N PRO A 81 -7.82 18.81 17.69
CA PRO A 81 -7.30 19.99 18.37
C PRO A 81 -6.80 21.00 17.33
N GLN A 82 -7.29 22.24 17.44
CA GLN A 82 -6.69 23.39 16.75
C GLN A 82 -5.36 23.68 17.46
N HIS A 83 -4.24 23.60 16.73
CA HIS A 83 -2.98 24.18 17.19
C HIS A 83 -2.68 25.45 16.42
N ALA A 84 -2.66 26.55 17.16
CA ALA A 84 -2.19 27.87 16.78
C ALA A 84 -0.66 28.00 16.95
N GLY A 85 -0.05 28.91 16.20
CA GLY A 85 1.33 29.39 16.33
C GLY A 85 2.24 28.85 15.21
N LEU A 86 2.97 29.65 14.43
CA LEU A 86 3.31 31.08 14.42
C LEU A 86 3.30 31.57 12.97
#